data_AF-A0A2V9WQ87-F1
#
_entry.id   AF-A0A2V9WQ87-F1
#
_cell.length_a   1.000
_cell.length_b   1.000
_cell.length_c   1.000
_cell.angle_alpha   90.00
_cell.angle_beta   90.00
_cell.angle_gamma   90.00
#
_symmetry.space_group_name_H-M   'P 1'
#
loop_
_entity.id
_entity.type
_entity.pdbx_description
1 polymer ?
#
loop_
_entity_poly.entity_id
_entity_poly.type
_entity_poly.pdbx_seq_one_letter_code
_entity_poly.pdbx_strand_id
1 'polypeptide(L)'
;KHLAERDEHLKRLIEETVPFQLKIEAAQSPYETLLEAVTHQSISGKAAATIFARVKALSSNGGIPTPREMLKLRKPALRKAGLSGAKILAMKDLAQKTINGVVPTLEQAQRLSDEELVKRLVSVRGIGAWTVEMLLIFRLGRADVLPIQDLGVKKGWSITYGKKHMPKPKELLAFGEPTQPCAKSAPPVSANLASTRSVVEPRPSVLAANTCSTNAMRTHSLLFRYHIFTNFY
;
A
#
# COMPACT_ATOMS: atom_id res chain seq x y z
N LYS A 1 2.50 -14.63 17.51
CA LYS A 1 3.62 -15.27 18.24
C LYS A 1 4.85 -14.37 18.23
N HIS A 2 5.59 -14.25 17.12
CA HIS A 2 6.80 -13.40 17.03
C HIS A 2 6.65 -11.94 17.53
N LEU A 3 5.55 -11.26 17.17
CA LEU A 3 5.29 -9.89 17.63
C LEU A 3 4.92 -9.81 19.11
N ALA A 4 4.11 -10.75 19.59
CA ALA A 4 3.67 -10.82 20.98
C ALA A 4 4.82 -11.15 21.94
N GLU A 5 5.81 -11.91 21.49
CA GLU A 5 7.00 -12.26 22.27
C GLU A 5 7.97 -11.08 22.47
N ARG A 6 7.82 -10.00 21.69
CA ARG A 6 8.78 -8.90 21.65
C ARG A 6 8.27 -7.57 22.15
N ASP A 7 6.95 -7.41 22.22
CA ASP A 7 6.32 -6.17 22.64
C ASP A 7 5.00 -6.47 23.34
N GLU A 8 4.93 -6.16 24.63
CA GLU A 8 3.76 -6.41 25.46
C GLU A 8 2.54 -5.57 25.01
N HIS A 9 2.75 -4.38 24.45
CA HIS A 9 1.66 -3.58 23.87
C HIS A 9 1.09 -4.27 22.63
N LEU A 10 1.96 -4.81 21.76
CA LEU A 10 1.50 -5.56 20.60
C LEU A 10 0.85 -6.89 21.01
N LYS A 11 1.35 -7.55 22.06
CA LYS A 11 0.76 -8.78 22.60
C LYS A 11 -0.68 -8.54 23.07
N ARG A 12 -0.90 -7.53 23.92
CA ARG A 12 -2.24 -7.16 24.37
C ARG A 12 -3.17 -6.87 23.19
N LEU A 13 -2.67 -6.10 22.24
CA LEU A 13 -3.44 -5.73 21.06
C LEU A 13 -3.75 -6.92 20.13
N ILE A 14 -2.83 -7.90 20.02
CA ILE A 14 -3.07 -9.17 19.33
C ILE A 14 -4.21 -9.94 20.01
N GLU A 15 -4.19 -10.03 21.34
CA GLU A 15 -5.16 -10.77 22.13
C GLU A 15 -6.56 -10.13 22.06
N GLU A 16 -6.63 -8.80 21.97
CA GLU A 16 -7.87 -8.03 21.82
C GLU A 16 -8.40 -8.01 20.38
N THR A 17 -7.60 -8.37 19.38
CA THR A 17 -7.98 -8.32 17.96
C THR A 17 -8.43 -9.69 17.46
N VAL A 18 -9.57 -9.74 16.76
CA VAL A 18 -10.04 -10.96 16.09
C VAL A 18 -8.96 -11.45 15.10
N PRO A 19 -8.69 -12.77 15.00
CA PRO A 19 -7.68 -13.30 14.10
C PRO A 19 -7.82 -12.75 12.67
N PHE A 20 -6.83 -11.97 12.24
CA PHE A 20 -6.82 -11.38 10.92
C PHE A 20 -6.22 -12.35 9.90
N GLN A 21 -6.97 -12.58 8.83
CA GLN A 21 -6.43 -13.14 7.59
C GLN A 21 -6.60 -12.10 6.50
N LEU A 22 -5.47 -11.65 5.93
CA LEU A 22 -5.51 -10.86 4.71
C LEU A 22 -6.10 -11.73 3.60
N LYS A 23 -7.35 -11.46 3.24
CA LYS A 23 -7.97 -12.04 2.06
C LYS A 23 -7.53 -11.22 0.85
N ILE A 24 -6.45 -11.67 0.20
CA ILE A 24 -6.06 -11.12 -1.10
C ILE A 24 -7.14 -11.56 -2.10
N GLU A 25 -7.98 -10.64 -2.55
CA GLU A 25 -9.02 -10.96 -3.53
C GLU A 25 -8.38 -11.43 -4.84
N ALA A 26 -8.51 -12.71 -5.19
CA ALA A 26 -7.79 -13.29 -6.31
C ALA A 26 -8.04 -12.57 -7.66
N ALA A 27 -9.20 -11.93 -7.82
CA ALA A 27 -9.66 -11.34 -9.07
C ALA A 27 -9.19 -9.91 -9.35
N GLN A 28 -8.65 -9.17 -8.36
CA GLN A 28 -8.26 -7.78 -8.60
C GLN A 28 -6.93 -7.66 -9.35
N SER A 29 -6.89 -6.82 -10.36
CA SER A 29 -5.69 -6.41 -11.11
C SER A 29 -4.93 -5.27 -10.40
N PRO A 30 -3.64 -5.04 -10.72
CA PRO A 30 -2.90 -3.89 -10.18
C PRO A 30 -3.58 -2.54 -10.45
N TYR A 31 -4.21 -2.38 -11.62
CA TYR A 31 -4.99 -1.19 -11.96
C TYR A 31 -6.15 -0.97 -10.98
N GLU A 32 -6.92 -2.02 -10.69
CA GLU A 32 -8.08 -1.96 -9.79
C GLU A 32 -7.65 -1.60 -8.36
N THR A 33 -6.60 -2.24 -7.85
CA THR A 33 -6.05 -1.93 -6.52
C THR A 33 -5.54 -0.49 -6.44
N LEU A 34 -4.83 0.00 -7.46
CA LEU A 34 -4.34 1.38 -7.48
C LEU A 34 -5.50 2.39 -7.57
N LEU A 35 -6.56 2.08 -8.31
CA LEU A 35 -7.75 2.93 -8.44
C LEU A 35 -8.52 3.02 -7.11
N GLU A 36 -8.65 1.90 -6.40
CA GLU A 36 -9.19 1.86 -5.05
C GLU A 36 -8.32 2.65 -4.07
N ALA A 37 -7.00 2.47 -4.11
CA ALA A 37 -6.08 3.19 -3.24
C ALA A 37 -6.13 4.71 -3.47
N VAL A 38 -6.21 5.17 -4.74
CA VAL A 38 -6.43 6.61 -5.06
C VAL A 38 -7.74 7.13 -4.45
N THR A 39 -8.77 6.30 -4.40
CA THR A 39 -10.05 6.67 -3.75
C THR A 39 -9.88 6.86 -2.25
N HIS A 40 -9.07 6.03 -1.59
CA HIS A 40 -8.83 6.03 -0.14
C HIS A 40 -7.91 7.17 0.35
N GLN A 41 -7.18 7.84 -0.54
CA GLN A 41 -6.26 8.92 -0.15
C GLN A 41 -6.97 10.02 0.66
N SER A 42 -6.38 10.36 1.81
CA SER A 42 -6.69 11.52 2.65
C SER A 42 -8.11 11.59 3.24
N ILE A 43 -8.85 10.47 3.28
CA ILE A 43 -10.22 10.38 3.86
C ILE A 43 -10.37 9.12 4.71
N SER A 44 -11.48 9.00 5.46
CA SER A 44 -11.76 7.78 6.24
C SER A 44 -12.11 6.58 5.35
N GLY A 45 -11.89 5.37 5.84
CA GLY A 45 -12.20 4.13 5.13
C GLY A 45 -13.67 4.06 4.74
N LYS A 46 -14.58 4.38 5.67
CA LYS A 46 -16.03 4.43 5.40
C LYS A 46 -16.42 5.40 4.29
N ALA A 47 -15.81 6.60 4.27
CA ALA A 47 -16.07 7.59 3.22
C ALA A 47 -15.52 7.11 1.86
N ALA A 48 -14.30 6.56 1.87
CA ALA A 48 -13.67 6.00 0.67
C ALA A 48 -14.48 4.84 0.08
N ALA A 49 -14.90 3.88 0.90
CA ALA A 49 -15.74 2.76 0.48
C ALA A 49 -17.06 3.23 -0.14
N THR A 50 -17.70 4.25 0.44
CA THR A 50 -18.93 4.84 -0.11
C THR A 50 -18.70 5.47 -1.48
N ILE A 51 -17.62 6.26 -1.63
CA ILE A 51 -17.26 6.88 -2.92
C ILE A 51 -16.90 5.80 -3.94
N PHE A 52 -16.12 4.80 -3.54
CA PHE A 52 -15.68 3.73 -4.42
C PHE A 52 -16.84 2.89 -4.93
N ALA A 53 -17.82 2.57 -4.07
CA ALA A 53 -19.05 1.91 -4.48
C ALA A 53 -19.84 2.72 -5.54
N ARG A 54 -19.92 4.04 -5.38
CA ARG A 54 -20.54 4.92 -6.38
C ARG A 54 -19.77 4.96 -7.69
N VAL A 55 -18.43 4.89 -7.65
CA VAL A 55 -17.59 4.79 -8.86
C VAL A 55 -17.83 3.46 -9.58
N LYS A 56 -17.91 2.33 -8.85
CA LYS A 56 -18.24 1.02 -9.43
C LYS A 56 -19.61 1.02 -10.11
N ALA A 57 -20.59 1.70 -9.51
CA ALA A 57 -21.92 1.86 -10.09
C ALA A 57 -21.97 2.68 -11.39
N LEU A 58 -20.86 3.36 -11.77
CA LEU A 58 -20.74 4.01 -13.09
C LEU A 58 -20.26 3.04 -14.18
N SER A 59 -19.78 1.84 -13.81
CA SER A 59 -19.39 0.80 -14.75
C SER A 59 -20.62 0.10 -15.32
N SER A 60 -20.52 -0.36 -16.57
CA SER A 60 -21.61 -1.05 -17.27
C SER A 60 -22.02 -2.37 -16.60
N ASN A 61 -21.10 -3.01 -15.87
CA ASN A 61 -21.31 -4.28 -15.18
C ASN A 61 -21.43 -4.15 -13.64
N GLY A 62 -21.50 -2.92 -13.10
CA GLY A 62 -21.51 -2.69 -11.65
C GLY A 62 -20.19 -3.02 -10.91
N GLY A 63 -19.14 -3.42 -11.65
CA GLY A 63 -17.80 -3.67 -11.16
C GLY A 63 -16.90 -2.44 -11.24
N ILE A 64 -15.59 -2.62 -11.06
CA ILE A 64 -14.63 -1.52 -11.22
C ILE A 64 -14.56 -1.15 -12.71
N PRO A 65 -14.69 0.13 -13.09
CA PRO A 65 -14.63 0.53 -14.49
C PRO A 65 -13.27 0.14 -15.10
N THR A 66 -13.31 -0.56 -16.23
CA THR A 66 -12.09 -0.88 -16.99
C THR A 66 -11.33 0.41 -17.37
N PRO A 67 -10.03 0.35 -17.70
CA PRO A 67 -9.29 1.54 -18.13
C PRO A 67 -9.98 2.30 -19.27
N ARG A 68 -10.56 1.58 -20.24
CA ARG A 68 -11.29 2.18 -21.36
C ARG A 68 -12.60 2.83 -20.93
N GLU A 69 -13.36 2.22 -20.03
CA GLU A 69 -14.57 2.82 -19.47
C GLU A 69 -14.24 4.06 -18.62
N MET A 70 -13.24 3.96 -17.74
CA MET A 70 -12.78 5.06 -16.92
C MET A 70 -12.43 6.28 -17.76
N LEU A 71 -11.78 6.11 -18.93
CA LEU A 71 -11.50 7.20 -19.86
C LEU A 71 -12.75 7.81 -20.51
N LYS A 72 -13.81 7.02 -20.74
CA LYS A 72 -15.10 7.51 -21.29
C LYS A 72 -15.98 8.23 -20.27
N LEU A 73 -15.88 7.90 -18.97
CA LEU A 73 -16.71 8.52 -17.93
C LEU A 73 -16.52 10.05 -17.87
N ARG A 74 -17.61 10.81 -17.96
CA ARG A 74 -17.53 12.28 -17.94
C ARG A 74 -17.16 12.79 -16.55
N LYS A 75 -16.32 13.84 -16.47
CA LYS A 75 -15.90 14.45 -15.19
C LYS A 75 -17.08 14.81 -14.26
N PRO A 76 -18.22 15.36 -14.73
CA PRO A 76 -19.36 15.64 -13.85
C PRO A 76 -19.94 14.40 -13.15
N ALA A 77 -19.99 13.24 -13.82
CA ALA A 77 -20.46 12.00 -13.21
C ALA A 77 -19.51 11.53 -12.09
N LEU A 78 -18.20 11.60 -12.34
CA LEU A 78 -17.18 11.28 -11.34
C LEU A 78 -17.22 12.24 -10.14
N ARG A 79 -17.50 13.53 -10.37
CA ARG A 79 -17.72 14.51 -9.29
C ARG A 79 -18.96 14.16 -8.47
N LYS A 80 -20.07 13.79 -9.12
CA LYS A 80 -21.31 13.35 -8.44
C LYS A 80 -21.09 12.08 -7.61
N ALA A 81 -20.20 11.18 -8.03
CA ALA A 81 -19.81 10.02 -7.24
C ALA A 81 -19.01 10.38 -5.97
N GLY A 82 -18.48 11.61 -5.86
CA GLY A 82 -17.77 12.12 -4.69
C GLY A 82 -16.26 12.29 -4.88
N LEU A 83 -15.73 12.12 -6.09
CA LEU A 83 -14.29 12.26 -6.34
C LEU A 83 -13.87 13.74 -6.39
N SER A 84 -12.69 14.04 -5.83
CA SER A 84 -12.04 15.34 -5.99
C SER A 84 -11.56 15.55 -7.44
N GLY A 85 -11.34 16.80 -7.86
CA GLY A 85 -10.75 17.07 -9.18
C GLY A 85 -9.38 16.42 -9.36
N ALA A 86 -8.54 16.44 -8.32
CA ALA A 86 -7.24 15.78 -8.32
C ALA A 86 -7.35 14.25 -8.47
N LYS A 87 -8.27 13.60 -7.75
CA LYS A 87 -8.53 12.16 -7.86
C LYS A 87 -9.04 11.76 -9.24
N ILE A 88 -9.90 12.59 -9.85
CA ILE A 88 -10.37 12.36 -11.23
C ILE A 88 -9.18 12.39 -12.21
N LEU A 89 -8.30 13.39 -12.10
CA LEU A 89 -7.13 13.48 -12.97
C LEU A 89 -6.18 12.29 -12.76
N ALA A 90 -5.97 11.86 -11.51
CA ALA A 90 -5.17 10.69 -11.18
C ALA A 90 -5.76 9.40 -11.77
N MET A 91 -7.07 9.16 -11.61
CA MET A 91 -7.74 7.98 -12.16
C MET A 91 -7.72 7.95 -13.70
N LYS A 92 -7.87 9.11 -14.34
CA LYS A 92 -7.77 9.22 -15.80
C LYS A 92 -6.36 8.92 -16.30
N ASP A 93 -5.34 9.47 -15.64
CA ASP A 93 -3.94 9.18 -15.99
C ASP A 93 -3.58 7.72 -15.73
N LEU A 94 -4.02 7.16 -14.60
CA LEU A 94 -3.87 5.73 -14.27
C LEU A 94 -4.48 4.84 -15.36
N ALA A 95 -5.70 5.14 -15.79
CA ALA A 95 -6.36 4.40 -16.86
C ALA A 95 -5.59 4.48 -18.19
N GLN A 96 -5.15 5.68 -18.58
CA GLN A 96 -4.35 5.85 -19.79
C GLN A 96 -3.02 5.10 -19.72
N LYS A 97 -2.32 5.19 -18.59
CA LYS A 97 -1.04 4.53 -18.35
C LYS A 97 -1.17 3.01 -18.22
N THR A 98 -2.32 2.51 -17.82
CA THR A 98 -2.61 1.08 -17.88
C THR A 98 -2.72 0.60 -19.33
N ILE A 99 -3.45 1.34 -20.18
CA ILE A 99 -3.56 1.02 -21.62
C ILE A 99 -2.20 1.09 -22.32
N ASN A 100 -1.37 2.07 -21.94
CA ASN A 100 -0.02 2.23 -22.50
C ASN A 100 1.01 1.24 -21.94
N GLY A 101 0.60 0.33 -21.05
CA GLY A 101 1.49 -0.67 -20.47
C GLY A 101 2.46 -0.11 -19.43
N VAL A 102 2.26 1.09 -18.89
CA VAL A 102 3.04 1.60 -17.75
C VAL A 102 2.57 0.94 -16.45
N VAL A 103 1.29 0.63 -16.27
CA VAL A 103 0.86 -0.22 -15.15
C VAL A 103 1.02 -1.68 -15.55
N PRO A 104 1.77 -2.51 -14.80
CA PRO A 104 1.99 -3.91 -15.15
C PRO A 104 0.72 -4.75 -14.99
N THR A 105 0.67 -5.89 -15.69
CA THR A 105 -0.27 -6.97 -15.35
C THR A 105 0.09 -7.57 -13.98
N LEU A 106 -0.82 -8.35 -13.38
CA LEU A 106 -0.52 -9.01 -12.10
C LEU A 106 0.70 -9.93 -12.20
N GLU A 107 0.78 -10.72 -13.27
CA GLU A 107 1.88 -11.65 -13.53
C GLU A 107 3.23 -10.91 -13.67
N GLN A 108 3.24 -9.77 -14.37
CA GLN A 108 4.42 -8.91 -14.47
C GLN A 108 4.79 -8.34 -13.09
N ALA A 109 3.80 -7.82 -12.35
CA ALA A 109 4.03 -7.21 -11.05
C ALA A 109 4.64 -8.19 -10.03
N GLN A 110 4.26 -9.47 -10.07
CA GLN A 110 4.83 -10.51 -9.19
C GLN A 110 6.32 -10.76 -9.43
N ARG A 111 6.82 -10.51 -10.65
CA ARG A 111 8.22 -10.71 -11.04
C ARG A 111 9.11 -9.49 -10.81
N LEU A 112 8.52 -8.31 -10.66
CA LEU A 112 9.24 -7.07 -10.44
C LEU A 112 9.65 -6.93 -8.97
N SER A 113 10.80 -6.30 -8.76
CA SER A 113 11.20 -5.81 -7.43
C SER A 113 10.28 -4.66 -6.97
N ASP A 114 10.25 -4.42 -5.67
CA ASP A 114 9.46 -3.35 -5.08
C ASP A 114 9.99 -1.98 -5.59
N GLU A 115 11.30 -1.81 -5.74
CA GLU A 115 11.93 -0.60 -6.29
C GLU A 115 11.51 -0.33 -7.74
N GLU A 116 11.46 -1.35 -8.58
CA GLU A 116 11.02 -1.23 -9.97
C GLU A 116 9.55 -0.85 -10.07
N LEU A 117 8.69 -1.47 -9.25
CA LEU A 117 7.27 -1.13 -9.17
C LEU A 117 7.09 0.34 -8.76
N VAL A 118 7.85 0.80 -7.77
CA VAL A 118 7.83 2.20 -7.34
C VAL A 118 8.24 3.12 -8.47
N LYS A 119 9.42 2.92 -9.06
CA LYS A 119 9.95 3.77 -10.13
C LYS A 119 8.96 3.89 -11.30
N ARG A 120 8.30 2.79 -11.65
CA ARG A 120 7.33 2.74 -12.74
C ARG A 120 6.03 3.46 -12.39
N LEU A 121 5.48 3.20 -11.21
CA LEU A 121 4.15 3.67 -10.80
C LEU A 121 4.12 5.11 -10.31
N VAL A 122 5.21 5.64 -9.73
CA VAL A 122 5.28 7.06 -9.32
C VAL A 122 5.23 8.03 -10.50
N SER A 123 5.46 7.53 -11.72
CA SER A 123 5.23 8.35 -12.92
C SER A 123 3.75 8.71 -13.09
N VAL A 124 2.82 7.88 -12.58
CA VAL A 124 1.38 8.08 -12.69
C VAL A 124 0.96 9.24 -11.80
N ARG A 125 0.23 10.21 -12.36
CA ARG A 125 -0.24 11.38 -11.65
C ARG A 125 -1.03 10.96 -10.41
N GLY A 126 -0.67 11.52 -9.25
CA GLY A 126 -1.38 11.27 -8.00
C GLY A 126 -1.09 9.91 -7.36
N ILE A 127 -0.17 9.13 -7.93
CA ILE A 127 0.35 7.91 -7.30
C ILE A 127 1.70 8.24 -6.67
N GLY A 128 1.75 8.18 -5.34
CA GLY A 128 2.98 8.32 -4.56
C GLY A 128 3.36 7.01 -3.88
N ALA A 129 4.42 7.08 -3.06
CA ALA A 129 4.95 5.96 -2.26
C ALA A 129 3.83 5.15 -1.58
N TRP A 130 2.99 5.84 -0.83
CA TRP A 130 1.89 5.23 -0.07
C TRP A 130 0.94 4.40 -0.95
N THR A 131 0.58 4.90 -2.13
CA THR A 131 -0.33 4.17 -3.04
C THR A 131 0.32 2.93 -3.63
N VAL A 132 1.63 2.97 -3.89
CA VAL A 132 2.38 1.77 -4.29
C VAL A 132 2.49 0.79 -3.12
N GLU A 133 2.77 1.26 -1.91
CA GLU A 133 2.78 0.42 -0.69
C GLU A 133 1.43 -0.29 -0.50
N MET A 134 0.29 0.36 -0.77
CA MET A 134 -1.02 -0.30 -0.76
C MET A 134 -1.13 -1.44 -1.77
N LEU A 135 -0.59 -1.27 -2.99
CA LEU A 135 -0.51 -2.34 -3.98
C LEU A 135 0.35 -3.50 -3.48
N LEU A 136 1.53 -3.21 -2.93
CA LEU A 136 2.45 -4.24 -2.43
C LEU A 136 1.78 -5.08 -1.33
N ILE A 137 1.07 -4.43 -0.40
CA ILE A 137 0.39 -5.07 0.72
C ILE A 137 -0.85 -5.86 0.26
N PHE A 138 -1.81 -5.18 -0.36
CA PHE A 138 -3.16 -5.74 -0.58
C PHE A 138 -3.29 -6.60 -1.83
N ARG A 139 -2.40 -6.40 -2.81
CA ARG A 139 -2.44 -7.14 -4.08
C ARG A 139 -1.31 -8.14 -4.20
N LEU A 140 -0.09 -7.75 -3.85
CA LEU A 140 1.09 -8.62 -4.01
C LEU A 140 1.42 -9.41 -2.74
N GLY A 141 0.79 -9.12 -1.61
CA GLY A 141 1.02 -9.82 -0.35
C GLY A 141 2.46 -9.67 0.17
N ARG A 142 3.15 -8.59 -0.21
CA ARG A 142 4.51 -8.29 0.27
C ARG A 142 4.43 -7.95 1.76
N ALA A 143 4.94 -8.87 2.58
CA ALA A 143 4.85 -8.78 4.03
C ALA A 143 5.87 -7.83 4.67
N ASP A 144 6.84 -7.33 3.92
CA ASP A 144 7.93 -6.48 4.42
C ASP A 144 7.67 -4.96 4.22
N VAL A 145 6.40 -4.55 4.16
CA VAL A 145 6.02 -3.17 3.86
C VAL A 145 5.33 -2.53 5.07
N LEU A 146 5.94 -1.48 5.61
CA LEU A 146 5.35 -0.62 6.63
C LEU A 146 5.11 0.78 6.05
N PRO A 147 3.87 1.19 5.76
CA PRO A 147 3.59 2.48 5.16
C PRO A 147 3.66 3.58 6.23
N ILE A 148 4.87 4.09 6.48
CA ILE A 148 5.16 5.04 7.58
C ILE A 148 4.42 6.38 7.46
N GLN A 149 3.92 6.70 6.26
CA GLN A 149 3.14 7.91 6.00
C GLN A 149 1.63 7.67 6.11
N ASP A 150 1.20 6.43 6.31
CA ASP A 150 -0.21 6.08 6.43
C ASP A 150 -0.81 6.65 7.72
N LEU A 151 -1.97 7.29 7.58
CA LEU A 151 -2.63 7.94 8.71
C LEU A 151 -3.15 6.91 9.71
N GLY A 152 -3.67 5.77 9.23
CA GLY A 152 -4.16 4.69 10.06
C GLY A 152 -3.03 4.05 10.86
N VAL A 153 -1.92 3.70 10.21
CA VAL A 153 -0.69 3.20 10.87
C VAL A 153 -0.22 4.15 11.96
N LYS A 154 -0.08 5.44 11.63
CA LYS A 154 0.38 6.43 12.60
C LYS A 154 -0.59 6.57 13.79
N LYS A 155 -1.90 6.58 13.54
CA LYS A 155 -2.92 6.71 14.60
C LYS A 155 -2.99 5.48 15.47
N GLY A 156 -3.04 4.29 14.86
CA GLY A 156 -3.03 3.04 15.58
C GLY A 156 -1.79 2.93 16.45
N TRP A 157 -0.60 3.27 15.93
CA TRP A 157 0.61 3.29 16.75
C TRP A 157 0.47 4.23 17.95
N SER A 158 -0.03 5.46 17.76
CA SER A 158 -0.25 6.38 18.88
C SER A 158 -1.20 5.82 19.94
N ILE A 159 -2.30 5.16 19.52
CA ILE A 159 -3.27 4.54 20.43
C ILE A 159 -2.62 3.38 21.19
N THR A 160 -1.96 2.46 20.49
CA THR A 160 -1.30 1.28 21.06
C THR A 160 -0.27 1.63 22.13
N TYR A 161 0.50 2.69 21.90
CA TYR A 161 1.57 3.13 22.81
C TYR A 161 1.16 4.30 23.71
N GLY A 162 -0.13 4.64 23.77
CA GLY A 162 -0.66 5.70 24.65
C GLY A 162 -0.06 7.09 24.39
N LYS A 163 0.35 7.39 23.16
CA LYS A 163 0.98 8.66 22.79
C LYS A 163 -0.08 9.70 22.41
N LYS A 164 0.04 10.90 22.97
CA LYS A 164 -0.82 12.06 22.64
C LYS A 164 -0.48 12.71 21.29
N HIS A 165 0.67 12.37 20.71
CA HIS A 165 1.14 12.88 19.43
C HIS A 165 1.19 11.77 18.39
N MET A 166 1.12 12.17 17.12
CA MET A 166 1.41 11.27 16.00
C MET A 166 2.91 10.99 15.93
N PRO A 167 3.35 9.77 15.59
CA PRO A 167 4.77 9.48 15.45
C PRO A 167 5.37 10.25 14.27
N LYS A 168 6.61 10.69 14.44
CA LYS A 168 7.48 11.16 13.36
C LYS A 168 7.92 9.96 12.50
N PRO A 169 8.26 10.16 11.22
CA PRO A 169 8.72 9.08 10.35
C PRO A 169 9.88 8.26 10.96
N LYS A 170 10.83 8.92 11.63
CA LYS A 170 11.94 8.23 12.31
C LYS A 170 11.48 7.26 13.41
N GLU A 171 10.42 7.59 14.15
CA GLU A 171 9.89 6.74 15.22
C GLU A 171 9.24 5.47 14.63
N LEU A 172 8.51 5.60 13.53
CA LEU A 172 7.94 4.46 12.81
C LEU A 172 8.99 3.64 12.05
N LEU A 173 10.04 4.27 11.54
CA LEU A 173 11.15 3.57 10.90
C LEU A 173 11.91 2.72 11.90
N ALA A 174 12.27 3.27 13.07
CA ALA A 174 12.91 2.51 14.14
C ALA A 174 12.03 1.35 14.65
N PHE A 175 10.71 1.50 14.55
CA PHE A 175 9.76 0.43 14.85
C PHE A 175 9.65 -0.62 13.73
N GLY A 176 9.87 -0.21 12.48
CA GLY A 176 9.82 -1.04 11.28
C GLY A 176 11.10 -1.79 10.96
N GLU A 177 12.25 -1.30 11.42
CA GLU A 177 13.52 -2.02 11.27
C GLU A 177 13.49 -3.36 12.04
N PRO A 178 14.08 -4.44 11.49
CA PRO A 178 14.03 -5.72 12.14
C PRO A 178 14.77 -5.66 13.46
N THR A 179 14.04 -5.92 14.53
CA THR A 179 14.58 -6.79 15.57
C THR A 179 14.90 -8.16 14.93
N GLN A 180 15.90 -8.42 14.08
CA GLN A 180 16.27 -9.81 13.67
C GLN A 180 17.76 -9.96 13.28
N PRO A 181 18.37 -11.16 13.45
CA PRO A 181 19.80 -11.42 13.18
C PRO A 181 20.21 -11.56 11.70
N CYS A 182 19.37 -11.24 10.71
CA CYS A 182 19.72 -11.34 9.29
C CYS A 182 19.11 -10.17 8.51
N ALA A 183 19.89 -9.09 8.37
CA ALA A 183 19.54 -7.92 7.58
C ALA A 183 19.71 -8.18 6.08
N LYS A 184 18.58 -8.29 5.37
CA LYS A 184 18.41 -7.86 3.98
C LYS A 184 16.99 -7.32 3.79
N SER A 185 16.58 -6.35 4.62
CA SER A 185 15.36 -5.58 4.36
C SER A 185 15.72 -4.41 3.45
N ALA A 186 15.11 -4.35 2.26
CA ALA A 186 15.13 -3.11 1.49
C ALA A 186 14.50 -1.99 2.34
N PRO A 187 14.99 -0.75 2.31
CA PRO A 187 14.35 0.35 3.03
C PRO A 187 12.88 0.46 2.59
N PRO A 188 11.94 0.87 3.46
CA PRO A 188 10.56 1.07 3.04
C PRO A 188 10.53 1.99 1.82
N VAL A 189 9.66 1.68 0.87
CA VAL A 189 9.48 2.41 -0.40
C VAL A 189 9.48 3.93 -0.20
N SER A 190 8.81 4.39 0.85
CA SER A 190 8.74 5.80 1.26
C SER A 190 10.08 6.40 1.74
N ALA A 191 11.01 5.62 2.29
CA ALA A 191 12.36 6.06 2.65
C ALA A 191 13.26 6.22 1.42
N ASN A 192 13.14 5.32 0.43
CA ASN A 192 13.90 5.41 -0.83
C ASN A 192 13.54 6.67 -1.64
N LEU A 193 12.27 7.08 -1.63
CA LEU A 193 11.80 8.30 -2.31
C LEU A 193 12.16 9.60 -1.58
N ALA A 194 12.40 9.56 -0.26
CA ALA A 194 12.89 10.71 0.49
C ALA A 194 14.35 11.06 0.15
N SER A 195 15.15 10.08 -0.27
CA SER A 195 16.55 10.24 -0.68
C SER A 195 16.73 10.78 -2.11
N THR A 196 15.74 10.64 -2.99
CA THR A 196 15.85 11.03 -4.42
C THR A 196 15.80 12.54 -4.70
N ARG A 197 15.94 13.39 -3.68
CA ARG A 197 16.20 14.84 -3.87
C ARG A 197 17.67 15.18 -4.11
N SER A 198 18.56 14.21 -4.08
CA SER A 198 19.99 14.40 -4.37
C SER A 198 20.43 13.38 -5.41
N VAL A 199 20.93 13.86 -6.54
CA VAL A 199 21.51 13.05 -7.62
C VAL A 199 22.73 12.29 -7.09
N VAL A 200 22.72 10.95 -7.13
CA VAL A 200 23.94 10.13 -7.03
C VAL A 200 23.81 8.89 -7.92
N GLU A 201 24.85 8.65 -8.71
CA GLU A 201 25.06 7.58 -9.70
C GLU A 201 25.01 6.13 -9.15
N PRO A 202 24.82 5.10 -10.01
CA PRO A 202 24.68 3.72 -9.58
C PRO A 202 26.04 3.05 -9.32
N ARG A 203 26.09 2.17 -8.32
CA ARG A 203 27.19 1.19 -8.14
C ARG A 203 26.73 -0.25 -8.43
N PRO A 204 27.64 -1.13 -8.88
CA PRO A 204 27.27 -2.34 -9.60
C PRO A 204 26.86 -3.51 -8.70
N SER A 205 26.11 -4.42 -9.33
CA SER A 205 25.53 -5.67 -8.86
C SER A 205 26.54 -6.63 -8.21
N VAL A 206 26.13 -7.30 -7.13
CA VAL A 206 26.75 -8.55 -6.66
C VAL A 206 25.68 -9.63 -6.56
N LEU A 207 25.81 -10.63 -7.43
CA LEU A 207 25.16 -11.94 -7.32
C LEU A 207 25.59 -12.62 -6.02
N ALA A 208 24.64 -13.13 -5.23
CA ALA A 208 24.91 -14.21 -4.28
C ALA A 208 23.65 -15.08 -4.13
N ALA A 209 23.82 -16.35 -4.48
CA ALA A 209 22.82 -17.40 -4.39
C ALA A 209 22.62 -17.89 -2.94
N ASN A 210 21.53 -18.66 -2.78
CA ASN A 210 21.27 -19.72 -1.82
C ASN A 210 20.42 -19.44 -0.56
N THR A 211 19.21 -20.01 -0.64
CA THR A 211 18.50 -20.87 0.32
C THR A 211 18.40 -20.43 1.78
N CYS A 212 17.22 -19.95 2.17
CA CYS A 212 16.74 -20.04 3.55
C CYS A 212 15.26 -20.44 3.54
N SER A 213 15.00 -21.72 3.82
CA SER A 213 13.67 -22.29 4.00
C SER A 213 13.13 -21.89 5.38
N THR A 214 12.08 -21.06 5.42
CA THR A 214 11.08 -20.92 6.52
C THR A 214 10.10 -19.79 6.18
N ASN A 215 9.32 -19.99 5.11
CA ASN A 215 8.51 -18.93 4.48
C ASN A 215 7.13 -18.68 5.13
N ALA A 216 6.70 -19.48 6.12
CA ALA A 216 5.31 -19.47 6.60
C ALA A 216 5.05 -18.69 7.91
N MET A 217 6.06 -18.49 8.77
CA MET A 217 5.89 -17.80 10.08
C MET A 217 6.38 -16.34 10.10
N ARG A 218 7.08 -15.89 9.05
CA ARG A 218 7.65 -14.53 8.93
C ARG A 218 6.72 -13.53 8.23
N THR A 219 5.71 -14.05 7.54
CA THR A 219 4.73 -13.36 6.67
C THR A 219 3.71 -12.49 7.40
N HIS A 220 3.62 -12.57 8.73
CA HIS A 220 2.50 -12.05 9.52
C HIS A 220 2.84 -10.83 10.40
N SER A 221 3.97 -10.17 10.22
CA SER A 221 4.42 -9.13 11.17
C SER A 221 3.95 -7.70 10.80
N LEU A 222 4.33 -7.17 9.64
CA LEU A 222 4.01 -5.77 9.30
C LEU A 222 2.59 -5.59 8.76
N LEU A 223 2.09 -6.57 8.02
CA LEU A 223 0.72 -6.60 7.49
C LEU A 223 -0.34 -6.69 8.61
N PHE A 224 0.01 -7.40 9.66
CA PHE A 224 -0.79 -7.51 10.87
C PHE A 224 -0.70 -6.24 11.72
N ARG A 225 0.46 -5.58 11.79
CA ARG A 225 0.59 -4.22 12.36
C ARG A 225 -0.28 -3.20 11.61
N TYR A 226 -0.31 -3.23 10.28
CA TYR A 226 -1.22 -2.40 9.49
C TYR A 226 -2.68 -2.66 9.88
N HIS A 227 -3.13 -3.92 9.86
CA HIS A 227 -4.51 -4.26 10.20
C HIS A 227 -4.90 -3.82 11.61
N ILE A 228 -4.05 -4.11 12.59
CA ILE A 228 -4.20 -3.68 13.98
C ILE A 228 -4.33 -2.15 14.08
N PHE A 229 -3.47 -1.41 13.37
CA PHE A 229 -3.46 0.03 13.46
C PHE A 229 -4.64 0.68 12.72
N THR A 230 -5.18 -0.01 11.71
CA THR A 230 -6.32 0.49 10.92
C THR A 230 -7.70 0.04 11.41
N ASN A 231 -7.80 -0.93 12.33
CA ASN A 231 -9.11 -1.38 12.89
C ASN A 231 -9.85 -0.29 13.69
N PHE A 232 -9.20 0.85 13.94
CA PHE A 232 -9.79 2.04 14.56
C PHE A 232 -10.29 3.09 13.54
N TYR A 233 -10.39 2.74 12.24
CA TYR A 233 -10.68 3.69 11.14
C TYR A 233 -11.73 3.27 10.11
#